data_AF-A0AAD5IPS9-F1
#
_entry.id   AF-A0AAD5IPS9-F1
#
_cell.length_a   1.000
_cell.length_b   1.000
_cell.length_c   1.000
_cell.angle_alpha   90.00
_cell.angle_beta   90.00
_cell.angle_gamma   90.00
#
_symmetry.space_group_name_H-M   'P 1'
#
loop_
_entity.id
_entity.type
_entity.pdbx_description
1 polymer ?
#
loop_
_entity_poly.entity_id
_entity_poly.type
_entity_poly.pdbx_seq_one_letter_code
_entity_poly.pdbx_strand_id
1 'polypeptide(L)'
;MKETFNLIGDRNNKFRILQLEIFDELCRILYPVNPSFTPEKGKASVIMFVGQGSEKTICTKYAYYHLKKGWKPALVCANTSRAGAFDQLEQNATNAKIPFYERVGSCECCS
;
A
#
# COMPACT_ATOMS: atom_id res chain seq x y z
N MET A 1 -11.28 28.28 5.41
CA MET A 1 -11.09 29.35 6.43
C MET A 1 -11.95 30.60 6.25
N LYS A 2 -12.15 31.17 5.04
CA LYS A 2 -13.03 32.36 4.87
C LYS A 2 -14.54 32.05 4.89
N GLU A 3 -14.95 30.85 4.50
CA GLU A 3 -16.38 30.48 4.47
C GLU A 3 -16.94 30.02 5.81
N THR A 4 -16.10 29.51 6.73
CA THR A 4 -16.53 29.04 8.05
C THR A 4 -16.95 30.17 9.00
N PHE A 5 -16.49 31.41 8.77
CA PHE A 5 -16.84 32.56 9.62
C PHE A 5 -18.31 33.03 9.48
N ASN A 6 -18.94 32.81 8.33
CA ASN A 6 -20.34 33.23 8.11
C ASN A 6 -21.38 32.31 8.79
N LEU A 7 -20.97 31.13 9.28
CA LEU A 7 -21.83 30.19 9.99
C LEU A 7 -21.86 30.41 11.52
N ILE A 8 -21.03 31.32 12.03
CA ILE A 8 -20.90 31.63 13.48
C ILE A 8 -22.10 32.42 14.02
N GLY A 9 -22.95 32.96 13.14
CA GLY A 9 -24.16 33.71 13.51
C GLY A 9 -25.25 32.87 14.17
N ASP A 10 -25.21 31.54 14.06
CA ASP A 10 -26.22 30.64 14.62
C ASP A 10 -25.71 29.98 15.92
N ARG A 11 -26.17 30.50 17.07
CA ARG A 11 -25.66 30.17 18.42
C ARG A 11 -25.73 28.67 18.78
N ASN A 12 -26.51 27.88 18.06
CA ASN A 12 -26.83 26.49 18.39
C ASN A 12 -25.88 25.43 17.81
N ASN A 13 -24.87 25.81 16.99
CA ASN A 13 -24.03 24.83 16.27
C ASN A 13 -22.52 24.89 16.58
N LYS A 14 -22.10 25.51 17.70
CA LYS A 14 -20.69 25.71 18.06
C LYS A 14 -19.86 24.43 18.11
N PHE A 15 -20.43 23.32 18.62
CA PHE A 15 -19.75 22.02 18.64
C PHE A 15 -19.52 21.46 17.23
N ARG A 16 -20.47 21.67 16.31
CA ARG A 16 -20.35 21.24 14.92
C ARG A 16 -19.27 22.02 14.18
N ILE A 17 -19.13 23.31 14.46
CA ILE A 17 -18.06 24.16 13.91
C ILE A 17 -16.69 23.65 14.39
N LEU A 18 -16.55 23.36 15.69
CA LEU A 18 -15.31 22.80 16.25
C LEU A 18 -14.96 21.43 15.64
N GLN A 19 -15.95 20.55 15.45
CA GLN A 19 -15.73 19.25 14.81
C GLN A 19 -15.24 19.38 13.37
N LEU A 20 -15.80 20.34 12.60
CA LEU A 20 -15.39 20.58 11.22
C LEU A 20 -13.96 21.11 11.14
N GLU A 21 -13.56 22.01 12.04
CA GLU A 21 -12.20 22.55 12.07
C GLU A 21 -11.17 21.47 12.45
N ILE A 22 -11.47 20.67 13.47
CA ILE A 22 -10.61 19.53 13.84
C ILE A 22 -10.50 18.54 12.69
N PHE A 23 -11.60 18.27 11.99
CA PHE A 23 -11.60 17.39 10.82
C PHE A 23 -10.73 17.95 9.69
N ASP A 24 -10.82 19.25 9.38
CA ASP A 24 -10.03 19.88 8.33
C ASP A 24 -8.53 19.84 8.65
N GLU A 25 -8.14 20.12 9.89
CA GLU A 25 -6.74 20.03 10.32
C GLU A 25 -6.23 18.58 10.32
N LEU A 26 -7.05 17.59 10.72
CA LEU A 26 -6.69 16.18 10.59
C LEU A 26 -6.50 15.78 9.12
N CYS A 27 -7.39 16.24 8.23
CA CYS A 27 -7.23 16.03 6.79
C CYS A 27 -5.92 16.65 6.29
N ARG A 28 -5.59 17.86 6.71
CA ARG A 28 -4.36 18.54 6.33
C ARG A 28 -3.08 17.80 6.77
N ILE A 29 -3.12 17.16 7.94
CA ILE A 29 -1.99 16.38 8.47
C ILE A 29 -1.87 15.02 7.76
N LEU A 30 -3.00 14.36 7.48
CA LEU A 30 -3.02 12.99 6.99
C LEU A 30 -2.91 12.86 5.46
N TYR A 31 -3.39 13.85 4.70
CA TYR A 31 -3.38 13.80 3.24
C TYR A 31 -2.12 14.46 2.66
N PRO A 32 -1.21 13.70 2.03
CA PRO A 32 -0.08 14.28 1.33
C PRO A 32 -0.56 15.05 0.09
N VAL A 33 0.14 16.15 -0.23
CA VAL A 33 -0.17 16.98 -1.41
C VAL A 33 0.14 16.25 -2.73
N ASN A 34 0.99 15.22 -2.68
CA ASN A 34 1.43 14.48 -3.86
C ASN A 34 0.45 13.35 -4.23
N PRO A 35 0.14 13.17 -5.52
CA PRO A 35 -0.72 12.09 -5.96
C PRO A 35 -0.10 10.72 -5.71
N SER A 36 -0.94 9.74 -5.38
CA SER A 36 -0.53 8.35 -5.20
C SER A 36 0.04 7.75 -6.49
N PHE A 37 1.10 6.96 -6.37
CA PHE A 37 1.63 6.20 -7.49
C PHE A 37 0.57 5.27 -8.09
N THR A 38 0.35 5.40 -9.40
CA THR A 38 -0.56 4.54 -10.15
C THR A 38 0.23 3.87 -11.27
N PRO A 39 0.26 2.52 -11.33
CA PRO A 39 1.00 1.83 -12.38
C PRO A 39 0.38 2.09 -13.77
N GLU A 40 1.23 2.26 -14.79
CA GLU A 40 0.81 2.43 -16.17
C GLU A 40 0.57 1.07 -16.84
N LYS A 41 -0.56 0.89 -17.52
CA LYS A 41 -0.86 -0.36 -18.24
C LYS A 41 0.10 -0.51 -19.42
N GLY A 42 0.61 -1.73 -19.62
CA GLY A 42 1.51 -2.05 -20.73
C GLY A 42 2.99 -1.74 -20.48
N LYS A 43 3.34 -1.06 -19.38
CA LYS A 43 4.73 -0.90 -18.94
C LYS A 43 5.00 -1.71 -17.67
N ALA A 44 6.23 -2.21 -17.56
CA ALA A 44 6.67 -2.86 -16.33
C ALA A 44 6.79 -1.81 -15.21
N SER A 45 6.05 -2.01 -14.12
CA SER A 45 6.12 -1.17 -12.92
C SER A 45 6.79 -1.95 -11.79
N VAL A 46 7.92 -1.44 -11.29
CA VAL A 46 8.66 -2.06 -10.18
C VAL A 46 8.32 -1.33 -8.89
N ILE A 47 7.80 -2.05 -7.91
CA ILE A 47 7.37 -1.50 -6.61
C ILE A 47 8.13 -2.22 -5.52
N MET A 48 8.91 -1.46 -4.75
CA MET A 48 9.67 -1.97 -3.61
C MET A 48 8.95 -1.60 -2.31
N PHE A 49 8.59 -2.62 -1.53
CA PHE A 49 8.05 -2.42 -0.19
C PHE A 49 9.21 -2.34 0.80
N VAL A 50 9.26 -1.24 1.55
CA VAL A 50 10.26 -0.99 2.57
C VAL A 50 9.54 -0.78 3.90
N GLY A 51 10.01 -1.45 4.95
CA GLY A 51 9.42 -1.40 6.27
C GLY A 51 9.97 -2.50 7.16
N GLN A 52 9.58 -2.48 8.43
CA GLN A 52 9.93 -3.50 9.40
C GLN A 52 8.64 -4.11 9.96
N GLY A 53 8.42 -5.40 9.71
CA GLY A 53 7.38 -6.19 10.36
C GLY A 53 6.59 -7.05 9.39
N SER A 54 5.52 -6.48 8.83
CA SER A 54 4.50 -7.19 8.06
C SER A 54 4.60 -7.00 6.55
N GLU A 55 5.70 -6.40 6.06
CA GLU A 55 5.83 -6.05 4.64
C GLU A 55 5.62 -7.26 3.71
N LYS A 56 6.12 -8.45 4.08
CA LYS A 56 5.99 -9.69 3.29
C LYS A 56 4.54 -10.07 3.01
N THR A 57 3.68 -9.94 4.02
CA THR A 57 2.25 -10.23 3.90
C THR A 57 1.55 -9.14 3.07
N ILE A 58 1.96 -7.88 3.22
CA ILE A 58 1.41 -6.74 2.47
C ILE A 58 1.76 -6.84 0.98
N CYS A 59 2.99 -7.22 0.63
CA CYS A 59 3.43 -7.45 -0.75
C CYS A 59 2.49 -8.43 -1.48
N THR A 60 2.20 -9.57 -0.85
CA THR A 60 1.33 -10.59 -1.44
C THR A 60 -0.09 -10.07 -1.64
N LYS A 61 -0.65 -9.37 -0.65
CA LYS A 61 -1.99 -8.78 -0.77
C LYS A 61 -2.06 -7.72 -1.88
N TYR A 62 -1.02 -6.90 -2.00
CA TYR A 62 -0.94 -5.88 -3.05
C TYR A 62 -0.86 -6.50 -4.44
N ALA A 63 -0.04 -7.55 -4.61
CA ALA A 63 0.06 -8.30 -5.85
C ALA A 63 -1.29 -8.96 -6.18
N TYR A 64 -1.94 -9.62 -5.21
CA TYR A 64 -3.24 -10.26 -5.41
C TYR A 64 -4.34 -9.27 -5.81
N TYR A 65 -4.34 -8.07 -5.23
CA TYR A 65 -5.26 -7.00 -5.62
C TYR A 65 -5.08 -6.59 -7.09
N HIS A 66 -3.84 -6.48 -7.56
CA HIS A 66 -3.55 -6.14 -8.96
C HIS A 66 -3.84 -7.32 -9.91
N LEU A 67 -3.61 -8.56 -9.48
CA LEU A 67 -3.98 -9.76 -10.22
C LEU A 67 -5.49 -9.77 -10.52
N LYS A 68 -6.33 -9.49 -9.52
CA LYS A 68 -7.79 -9.38 -9.68
C LYS A 68 -8.23 -8.27 -10.64
N LYS A 69 -7.43 -7.21 -10.77
CA LYS A 69 -7.64 -6.10 -11.71
C LYS A 69 -7.13 -6.39 -13.13
N GLY A 70 -6.65 -7.60 -13.40
CA GLY A 70 -6.15 -8.02 -14.70
C GLY A 70 -4.68 -7.69 -14.98
N TRP A 71 -3.92 -7.32 -13.95
CA TRP A 71 -2.47 -7.15 -14.07
C TRP A 71 -1.76 -8.49 -13.95
N LYS A 72 -0.48 -8.53 -14.38
CA LYS A 72 0.40 -9.71 -14.26
C LYS A 72 1.52 -9.42 -13.25
N PRO A 73 1.23 -9.43 -11.94
CA PRO A 73 2.24 -9.18 -10.91
C PRO A 73 3.15 -10.39 -10.69
N ALA A 74 4.37 -10.13 -10.24
CA ALA A 74 5.30 -11.12 -9.71
C ALA A 74 5.95 -10.59 -8.43
N LEU A 75 6.28 -11.47 -7.50
CA LEU A 75 6.91 -11.14 -6.22
C LEU A 75 8.39 -11.48 -6.27
N VAL A 76 9.24 -10.65 -5.67
CA VAL A 76 10.68 -10.92 -5.53
C VAL A 76 11.06 -10.77 -4.07
N CYS A 77 11.66 -11.82 -3.50
CA CYS A 77 12.16 -11.76 -2.12
C CYS A 77 13.56 -11.12 -2.12
N ALA A 78 13.67 -9.91 -1.57
CA ALA A 78 14.96 -9.23 -1.36
C ALA A 78 15.41 -9.21 0.11
N ASN A 79 14.64 -9.83 1.02
CA ASN A 79 14.97 -9.86 2.45
C ASN A 79 15.85 -11.07 2.76
N THR A 80 17.15 -10.83 2.94
CA THR A 80 18.15 -11.86 3.27
C THR A 80 18.54 -11.87 4.75
N SER A 81 18.01 -10.98 5.58
CA SER A 81 18.47 -10.79 6.96
C SER A 81 17.76 -11.66 7.99
N ARG A 82 16.56 -12.16 7.68
CA ARG A 82 15.75 -12.98 8.59
C ARG A 82 15.56 -14.39 8.04
N ALA A 83 16.06 -15.40 8.75
CA ALA A 83 15.78 -16.80 8.45
C ALA A 83 14.25 -17.06 8.41
N GLY A 84 13.78 -17.84 7.43
CA GLY A 84 12.35 -18.13 7.21
C GLY A 84 11.55 -16.97 6.61
N ALA A 85 12.20 -15.86 6.23
CA ALA A 85 11.55 -14.77 5.51
C ALA A 85 11.01 -15.20 4.15
N PHE A 86 11.78 -16.02 3.47
CA PHE A 86 11.47 -16.53 2.15
C PHE A 86 10.30 -17.51 2.20
N ASP A 87 10.39 -18.56 3.02
CA ASP A 87 9.35 -19.58 3.18
C ASP A 87 7.98 -18.96 3.50
N GLN A 88 7.96 -17.92 4.33
CA GLN A 88 6.73 -17.19 4.63
C GLN A 88 6.16 -16.45 3.42
N LEU A 89 7.00 -15.87 2.57
CA LEU A 89 6.56 -15.19 1.35
C LEU A 89 6.11 -16.22 0.29
N GLU A 90 6.85 -17.31 0.14
CA GLU A 90 6.54 -18.42 -0.76
C GLU A 90 5.17 -19.04 -0.45
N GLN A 91 4.91 -19.41 0.82
CA GLN A 91 3.62 -19.98 1.22
C GLN A 91 2.45 -19.05 0.86
N ASN A 92 2.62 -17.75 1.09
CA ASN A 92 1.60 -16.76 0.77
C ASN A 92 1.41 -16.59 -0.76
N ALA A 93 2.50 -16.57 -1.52
CA ALA A 93 2.47 -16.44 -2.97
C ALA A 93 1.85 -17.66 -3.64
N THR A 94 2.18 -18.87 -3.17
CA THR A 94 1.61 -20.14 -3.63
C THR A 94 0.11 -20.20 -3.37
N ASN A 95 -0.32 -19.81 -2.16
CA ASN A 95 -1.75 -19.72 -1.84
C ASN A 95 -2.50 -18.70 -2.72
N ALA A 96 -1.83 -17.60 -3.08
CA ALA A 96 -2.40 -16.57 -3.95
C ALA A 96 -2.25 -16.87 -5.46
N LYS A 97 -1.53 -17.94 -5.83
CA LYS A 97 -1.16 -18.32 -7.21
C LYS A 97 -0.42 -17.20 -7.96
N ILE A 98 0.51 -16.55 -7.28
CA ILE A 98 1.31 -15.45 -7.83
C ILE A 98 2.74 -15.96 -8.06
N PRO A 99 3.33 -15.73 -9.25
CA PRO A 99 4.73 -16.04 -9.49
C PRO A 99 5.63 -15.33 -8.48
N PHE A 100 6.55 -16.06 -7.86
CA PHE A 100 7.52 -15.51 -6.93
C PHE A 100 8.94 -15.94 -7.33
N TYR A 101 9.92 -15.07 -7.06
CA TYR A 101 11.32 -15.27 -7.36
C TYR A 101 12.16 -15.09 -6.10
N GLU A 102 13.18 -15.93 -5.97
CA GLU A 102 14.18 -15.85 -4.91
C GLU A 102 15.52 -15.33 -5.42
N ARG A 103 16.33 -14.82 -4.49
CA ARG A 103 17.74 -14.50 -4.75
C ARG A 103 18.62 -15.62 -4.21
N VAL A 104 18.60 -16.78 -4.84
CA VAL A 104 19.61 -17.82 -4.65
C VAL A 104 20.27 -18.06 -6.00
N GLY A 105 21.59 -18.04 -6.02
CA GLY A 105 22.42 -18.28 -7.20
C GLY A 105 22.36 -19.70 -7.75
N SER A 106 21.17 -20.29 -7.84
CA SER A 106 20.89 -21.54 -8.52
C SER A 106 19.45 -21.49 -8.99
N CYS A 107 19.31 -21.20 -10.27
CA CYS A 107 18.22 -21.65 -11.11
C CYS A 107 17.64 -23.00 -10.67
N GLU A 108 16.34 -23.04 -10.35
CA GLU A 108 15.47 -24.18 -10.61
C GLU A 108 14.00 -23.74 -10.49
N CYS A 109 13.46 -23.15 -11.58
CA CYS A 109 12.03 -23.04 -11.87
C CYS A 109 11.82 -22.68 -13.36
N CYS A 110 12.61 -23.31 -14.23
CA CYS A 110 12.35 -23.46 -15.66
C CYS A 110 12.50 -24.94 -16.00
N SER A 111 11.59 -25.75 -15.46
CA SER A 111 11.33 -27.14 -15.83
C SER A 111 9.84 -27.39 -15.73
#